data_AF-A0A0R2S703-F1
#
_entry.id   AF-A0A0R2S703-F1
#
_cell.length_a   1.000
_cell.length_b   1.000
_cell.length_c   1.000
_cell.angle_alpha   90.00
_cell.angle_beta   90.00
_cell.angle_gamma   90.00
#
_symmetry.space_group_name_H-M   'P 1'
#
loop_
_entity.id
_entity.type
_entity.pdbx_description
1 polymer ?
#
loop_
_entity_poly.entity_id
_entity_poly.type
_entity_poly.pdbx_seq_one_letter_code
_entity_poly.pdbx_strand_id
1 'polypeptide(L)'
;FYNALANDGKMVRPRLWERTIDRGQVVAESELEYIRTSIASKENVLKVRDLMEKVVIRGTASNIKLDSLKLAGKTGTCQLEYWNPERMGYQASFAWVLPRRQSEVLVRSRGFAPD
;
A
#
# COMPACT_ATOMS: atom_id res chain seq x y z
N PHE A 1 -0.12 -3.73 -6.66
CA PHE A 1 0.24 -2.39 -7.17
C PHE A 1 1.11 -1.61 -6.20
N TYR A 2 0.61 -1.16 -5.03
CA TYR A 2 1.40 -0.36 -4.08
C TYR A 2 2.69 -1.05 -3.57
N ASN A 3 2.67 -2.37 -3.42
CA ASN A 3 3.88 -3.16 -3.10
C ASN A 3 5.01 -2.91 -4.12
N ALA A 4 4.67 -2.82 -5.41
CA ALA A 4 5.67 -2.57 -6.44
C ALA A 4 6.19 -1.13 -6.39
N LEU A 5 5.35 -0.14 -6.03
CA LEU A 5 5.81 1.24 -5.86
C LEU A 5 6.74 1.41 -4.65
N ALA A 6 6.50 0.66 -3.59
CA ALA A 6 7.45 0.56 -2.48
C ALA A 6 8.77 -0.03 -2.99
N ASN A 7 8.73 -1.23 -3.57
CA ASN A 7 9.90 -1.99 -3.99
C ASN A 7 10.55 -1.54 -5.32
N ASP A 8 10.70 -0.23 -5.56
CA ASP A 8 11.37 0.36 -6.75
C ASP A 8 10.85 -0.14 -8.11
N GLY A 9 9.56 -0.45 -8.18
CA GLY A 9 8.90 -0.97 -9.38
C GLY A 9 8.87 -2.51 -9.45
N LYS A 10 9.46 -3.24 -8.49
CA LYS A 10 9.44 -4.70 -8.44
C LYS A 10 8.23 -5.20 -7.65
N MET A 11 7.33 -5.94 -8.28
CA MET A 11 6.21 -6.55 -7.58
C MET A 11 6.65 -7.85 -6.92
N VAL A 12 6.63 -7.87 -5.58
CA VAL A 12 6.98 -9.04 -4.78
C VAL A 12 5.70 -9.76 -4.38
N ARG A 13 5.72 -11.10 -4.40
CA ARG A 13 4.63 -11.92 -3.88
C ARG A 13 4.60 -11.82 -2.35
N PRO A 14 3.46 -11.44 -1.74
CA PRO A 14 3.34 -11.42 -0.29
C PRO A 14 3.60 -12.80 0.31
N ARG A 15 4.41 -12.87 1.36
CA ARG A 15 4.66 -14.08 2.16
C ARG A 15 4.11 -13.91 3.57
N LEU A 16 3.54 -14.98 4.12
CA LEU A 16 2.94 -14.98 5.46
C LEU A 16 3.91 -15.51 6.54
N TRP A 17 4.86 -16.35 6.14
CA TRP A 17 5.83 -16.98 7.03
C TRP A 17 7.24 -16.83 6.44
N GLU A 18 8.26 -16.86 7.28
CA GLU A 18 9.67 -16.76 6.84
C GLU A 18 10.35 -18.12 6.89
N ARG A 19 10.21 -18.86 8.00
CA ARG A 19 10.78 -20.19 8.17
C ARG A 19 9.98 -21.03 9.14
N THR A 20 10.04 -22.34 8.94
CA THR A 20 9.54 -23.34 9.88
C THR A 20 10.74 -23.94 10.60
N ILE A 21 10.72 -23.90 11.94
CA ILE A 21 11.78 -24.46 12.79
C ILE A 21 11.20 -25.65 13.53
N ASP A 22 11.84 -26.81 13.39
CA ASP A 22 11.55 -28.00 14.19
C ASP A 22 12.80 -28.41 14.97
N ARG A 23 12.67 -28.55 16.30
CA ARG A 23 13.77 -28.94 17.21
C ARG A 23 15.07 -28.14 17.01
N GLY A 24 14.93 -26.84 16.72
CA GLY A 24 16.07 -25.94 16.49
C GLY A 24 16.69 -26.02 15.09
N GLN A 25 16.18 -26.89 14.21
CA GLN A 25 16.59 -26.95 12.81
C GLN A 25 15.57 -26.28 11.90
N VAL A 26 16.05 -25.55 10.90
CA VAL A 26 15.18 -24.97 9.88
C VAL A 26 14.78 -26.08 8.90
N VAL A 27 13.50 -26.39 8.83
CA VAL A 27 12.94 -27.46 7.97
C VAL A 27 12.29 -26.94 6.71
N ALA A 28 11.94 -25.65 6.66
CA ALA A 28 11.45 -24.97 5.46
C ALA A 28 11.71 -23.47 5.56
N GLU A 29 11.95 -22.81 4.43
CA GLU A 29 12.05 -21.34 4.32
C GLU A 29 11.18 -20.82 3.17
N SER A 30 10.61 -19.63 3.35
CA SER A 30 9.84 -18.94 2.33
C SER A 30 10.76 -18.06 1.49
N GLU A 31 10.93 -18.45 0.23
CA GLU A 31 11.71 -17.68 -0.74
C GLU A 31 10.97 -16.41 -1.19
N LEU A 32 11.77 -15.40 -1.55
CA LEU A 32 11.27 -14.17 -2.15
C LEU A 32 10.99 -14.40 -3.64
N GLU A 33 9.72 -14.44 -4.01
CA GLU A 33 9.31 -14.58 -5.40
C GLU A 33 8.86 -13.24 -6.00
N TYR A 34 9.43 -12.86 -7.15
CA TYR A 34 9.04 -11.66 -7.90
C TYR A 34 7.95 -12.03 -8.91
N ILE A 35 6.76 -11.44 -8.75
CA ILE A 35 5.67 -11.57 -9.74
C ILE A 35 6.03 -10.79 -11.01
N ARG A 36 6.66 -9.62 -10.84
CA ARG A 36 7.07 -8.77 -11.95
C ARG A 36 8.29 -7.93 -11.57
N THR A 37 9.33 -7.96 -12.40
CA THR A 37 10.60 -7.26 -12.13
C THR A 37 10.54 -5.76 -12.38
N SER A 38 9.58 -5.29 -13.16
CA SER A 38 9.37 -3.86 -13.40
C SER A 38 7.92 -3.57 -13.83
N ILE A 39 7.21 -2.75 -13.06
CA ILE A 39 5.88 -2.23 -13.42
C ILE A 39 5.94 -1.00 -14.34
N ALA A 40 7.03 -0.23 -14.28
CA ALA A 40 7.26 1.00 -15.04
C ALA A 40 8.76 1.39 -14.97
N SER A 41 9.19 2.37 -15.77
CA SER A 41 10.56 2.90 -15.66
C SER A 41 10.81 3.47 -14.25
N LYS A 42 12.07 3.41 -13.79
CA LYS A 42 12.46 3.97 -12.48
C LYS A 42 12.05 5.44 -12.34
N GLU A 43 12.24 6.21 -13.41
CA GLU A 43 11.83 7.62 -13.46
C GLU A 43 10.32 7.79 -13.20
N ASN A 44 9.48 6.97 -13.84
CA ASN A 44 8.04 7.05 -13.66
C ASN A 44 7.62 6.61 -12.25
N VAL A 45 8.27 5.59 -11.68
CA VAL A 45 8.03 5.16 -10.30
C VAL A 45 8.34 6.30 -9.32
N LEU A 46 9.46 7.00 -9.51
CA LEU A 46 9.83 8.15 -8.67
C LEU A 46 8.83 9.30 -8.81
N LYS A 47 8.41 9.63 -10.04
CA LYS A 47 7.37 10.65 -10.28
C LYS A 47 6.06 10.29 -9.57
N VAL A 48 5.63 9.04 -9.64
CA VAL A 48 4.40 8.58 -8.96
C VAL A 48 4.53 8.67 -7.44
N ARG A 49 5.69 8.33 -6.87
CA ARG A 49 5.95 8.47 -5.42
C ARG A 49 5.84 9.94 -4.98
N ASP A 50 6.46 10.87 -5.72
CA ASP A 50 6.37 12.31 -5.46
C ASP A 50 4.91 12.83 -5.54
N LEU A 51 4.16 12.38 -6.53
CA LEU A 51 2.74 12.72 -6.64
C LEU A 51 1.92 12.19 -5.44
N MET A 52 2.22 10.99 -4.96
CA MET A 52 1.56 10.40 -3.77
C MET A 52 1.93 11.12 -2.47
N GLU A 53 3.15 11.63 -2.32
CA GLU A 53 3.52 12.51 -1.20
C GLU A 53 2.71 13.81 -1.22
N LYS A 54 2.55 14.41 -2.41
CA LYS A 54 1.74 15.63 -2.57
C LYS A 54 0.27 15.44 -2.19
N VAL A 55 -0.30 14.24 -2.37
CA VAL A 55 -1.67 13.93 -1.92
C VAL A 55 -1.80 14.01 -0.40
N VAL A 56 -0.76 13.63 0.34
CA VAL A 56 -0.74 13.73 1.80
C VAL A 56 -0.43 15.15 2.25
N ILE A 57 0.46 15.88 1.57
CA ILE A 57 0.83 17.24 2.00
C ILE A 57 -0.29 18.26 1.75
N ARG A 58 -0.95 18.18 0.59
CA ARG A 58 -1.89 19.23 0.12
C ARG A 58 -3.17 18.68 -0.50
N GLY A 59 -3.44 17.38 -0.36
CA GLY A 59 -4.57 16.71 -1.00
C GLY A 59 -5.57 16.14 0.01
N THR A 60 -6.27 15.10 -0.44
CA THR A 60 -7.38 14.47 0.28
C THR A 60 -6.96 13.64 1.50
N ALA A 61 -5.65 13.49 1.73
CA ALA A 61 -5.09 12.73 2.85
C ALA A 61 -4.27 13.63 3.81
N SER A 62 -4.59 14.92 3.87
CA SER A 62 -3.90 15.89 4.74
C SER A 62 -4.01 15.57 6.23
N ASN A 63 -5.07 14.87 6.63
CA ASN A 63 -5.34 14.46 8.01
C ASN A 63 -4.30 13.50 8.60
N ILE A 64 -3.56 12.76 7.77
CA ILE A 64 -2.52 11.83 8.23
C ILE A 64 -1.11 12.40 8.12
N LYS A 65 -0.96 13.67 7.73
CA LYS A 65 0.35 14.31 7.62
C LYS A 65 1.02 14.34 9.00
N LEU A 66 2.26 13.86 9.05
CA LEU A 66 3.14 13.97 10.22
C LEU A 66 4.32 14.86 9.86
N ASP A 67 4.66 15.83 10.70
CA ASP A 67 5.80 16.72 10.42
C ASP A 67 7.15 15.99 10.57
N SER A 68 7.19 14.92 11.38
CA SER A 68 8.37 14.08 11.60
C SER A 68 8.57 13.00 10.53
N LEU A 69 7.56 12.69 9.73
CA LEU A 69 7.58 11.54 8.81
C LEU A 69 6.92 11.87 7.47
N LYS A 70 7.66 11.64 6.38
CA LYS A 70 7.11 11.75 5.02
C LYS A 70 6.25 10.53 4.72
N LEU A 71 4.98 10.75 4.38
CA LEU A 71 4.06 9.69 3.96
C LEU A 71 3.66 9.91 2.50
N ALA A 72 3.56 8.82 1.74
CA ALA A 72 3.04 8.83 0.39
C ALA A 72 1.82 7.91 0.32
N GLY A 73 0.67 8.38 -0.16
CA GLY A 73 -0.51 7.53 -0.22
C GLY A 73 -1.64 8.05 -1.10
N LYS A 74 -2.70 7.25 -1.21
CA LYS A 74 -3.90 7.61 -1.97
C LYS A 74 -5.17 7.12 -1.29
N THR A 75 -6.16 7.99 -1.27
CA THR A 75 -7.55 7.69 -0.87
C THR A 75 -8.33 7.08 -2.02
N GLY A 76 -9.19 6.12 -1.71
CA GLY A 76 -10.20 5.60 -2.62
C GLY A 76 -11.55 5.59 -1.93
N THR A 77 -12.55 6.21 -2.55
CA THR A 77 -13.94 6.16 -2.12
C THR A 77 -14.73 5.47 -3.23
N CYS A 78 -15.47 4.43 -2.88
CA CYS A 78 -16.29 3.66 -3.82
C CYS A 78 -17.71 3.58 -3.27
N GLN A 79 -18.70 3.98 -4.06
CA GLN A 79 -20.10 3.81 -3.72
C GLN A 79 -20.49 2.35 -3.92
N LEU A 80 -21.21 1.80 -2.95
CA LEU A 80 -21.74 0.44 -2.94
C LEU A 80 -23.26 0.47 -3.08
N GLU A 81 -23.80 -0.64 -3.57
CA GLU A 81 -25.25 -0.91 -3.62
C GLU A 81 -26.09 0.22 -4.25
N TYR A 82 -25.56 0.91 -5.26
CA TYR A 82 -26.22 2.05 -5.93
C TYR A 82 -27.57 1.70 -6.58
N TRP A 83 -27.87 0.41 -6.72
CA TRP A 83 -29.16 -0.11 -7.21
C TRP A 83 -30.24 -0.22 -6.12
N ASN A 84 -29.89 -0.11 -4.83
CA ASN A 84 -30.83 -0.17 -3.72
C ASN A 84 -30.66 1.06 -2.80
N PRO A 85 -31.58 2.04 -2.86
CA PRO A 85 -31.50 3.25 -2.06
C PRO A 85 -31.46 3.03 -0.54
N GLU A 86 -32.06 1.95 -0.03
CA GLU A 86 -32.11 1.65 1.40
C GLU A 86 -30.81 1.04 1.94
N ARG A 87 -29.94 0.56 1.06
CA ARG A 87 -28.64 -0.06 1.41
C ARG A 87 -27.46 0.67 0.82
N MET A 88 -27.70 1.88 0.34
CA MET A 88 -26.65 2.72 -0.22
C MET A 88 -25.60 2.99 0.86
N GLY A 89 -24.34 3.01 0.44
CA GLY A 89 -23.24 3.29 1.34
C GLY A 89 -21.93 3.44 0.60
N TYR A 90 -20.91 3.82 1.35
CA TYR A 90 -19.58 4.09 0.83
C TYR A 90 -18.55 3.16 1.46
N GLN A 91 -17.69 2.62 0.61
CA GLN A 91 -16.44 2.01 1.04
C GLN A 91 -15.31 3.02 0.91
N ALA A 92 -14.80 3.47 2.04
CA ALA A 92 -13.57 4.24 2.12
C ALA A 92 -12.38 3.29 2.18
N SER A 93 -11.30 3.64 1.50
CA SER A 93 -10.05 2.89 1.52
C SER A 93 -8.87 3.84 1.45
N PHE A 94 -7.79 3.46 2.12
CA PHE A 94 -6.57 4.24 2.08
C PHE A 94 -5.37 3.29 2.00
N ALA A 95 -4.42 3.61 1.13
CA ALA A 95 -3.16 2.88 1.02
C ALA A 95 -2.00 3.86 1.03
N TRP A 96 -0.99 3.58 1.87
CA TRP A 96 0.21 4.41 1.95
C TRP A 96 1.48 3.59 2.06
N VAL A 97 2.59 4.21 1.63
CA VAL A 97 3.95 3.68 1.62
C VAL A 97 4.86 4.67 2.34
N LEU A 98 5.72 4.16 3.21
CA LEU A 98 6.81 4.93 3.82
C LEU A 98 8.02 5.00 2.86
N PRO A 99 8.57 6.19 2.57
CA PRO A 99 9.75 6.32 1.72
C PRO A 99 11.02 5.80 2.42
N ARG A 100 11.93 5.29 1.58
CA ARG A 100 13.15 4.50 1.82
C ARG A 100 14.10 4.84 2.98
N ARG A 101 13.91 5.94 3.70
CA ARG A 101 14.83 6.41 4.75
C ARG A 101 14.59 5.74 6.11
N GLN A 102 13.42 5.17 6.31
CA GLN A 102 13.06 4.25 7.41
C GLN A 102 12.19 3.18 6.75
N SER A 103 12.67 1.93 6.64
CA SER A 103 11.88 0.71 6.36
C SER A 103 10.55 0.85 5.59
N GLU A 104 10.48 0.32 4.38
CA GLU A 104 9.26 0.41 3.55
C GLU A 104 8.12 -0.46 4.12
N VAL A 105 7.16 0.18 4.77
CA VAL A 105 5.92 -0.45 5.22
C VAL A 105 4.78 0.02 4.32
N LEU A 106 4.02 -0.95 3.79
CA LEU A 106 2.77 -0.71 3.07
C LEU A 106 1.60 -1.01 4.00
N VAL A 107 0.78 0.00 4.29
CA VAL A 107 -0.46 -0.16 5.05
C VAL A 107 -1.64 0.08 4.13
N ARG A 108 -2.67 -0.76 4.25
CA ARG A 108 -3.96 -0.57 3.57
C ARG A 108 -5.09 -0.73 4.57
N SER A 109 -5.93 0.29 4.69
CA SER A 109 -7.17 0.24 5.46
C SER A 109 -8.39 0.25 4.54
N ARG A 110 -9.48 -0.34 5.02
CA ARG A 110 -10.82 -0.27 4.43
C ARG A 110 -11.82 -0.03 5.55
N GLY A 111 -12.72 0.92 5.34
CA GLY A 111 -13.84 1.23 6.22
C GLY A 111 -15.14 1.29 5.42
N PHE A 112 -16.24 0.99 6.08
CA PHE A 112 -17.58 1.09 5.52
C PHE A 112 -18.33 2.20 6.25
N ALA A 113 -19.02 3.04 5.48
CA ALA A 113 -19.94 4.05 5.99
C ALA A 113 -21.29 3.85 5.29
N PRO A 114 -22.37 3.51 6.00
CA PRO A 114 -23.72 3.59 5.42
C PRO A 114 -24.05 5.05 5.08
N ASP A 115 -24.93 5.25 4.10
CA ASP A 115 -25.51 6.58 3.82
C ASP A 115 -26.40 7.10 4.97
#